data_AF-A0A523N9I7-F1
#
_entry.id   AF-A0A523N9I7-F1
#
_cell.length_a   1.000
_cell.length_b   1.000
_cell.length_c   1.000
_cell.angle_alpha   90.00
_cell.angle_beta   90.00
_cell.angle_gamma   90.00
#
_symmetry.space_group_name_H-M   'P 1'
#
loop_
_entity.id
_entity.type
_entity.pdbx_description
1 polymer ?
#
loop_
_entity_poly.entity_id
_entity_poly.type
_entity_poly.pdbx_seq_one_letter_code
_entity_poly.pdbx_strand_id
1 'polypeptide(L)'
;MSASPSSVLAAAIVAAGIAGCSSTDPPPPPPPPPPPTGLVIAQATPSGDGQTAIVATALPSQLRVEVTDNGSPVSGRTVAWATTGGGSVTASSDTDASGIATSQWTLGQSAGLQSASATLSGAGGSPIGFTASASAGAAASIAQATPSGDGQSGIVNTVLANPLVARVADQFDNPVSGVSVMWTSGMATLMPASGNTASNGEAQTMVTLGGTAGAIIIQAMSTGLSGSPLDYSATAQALPMAVTVQVVDNSFQPQDVTIAVGGTVTWNWPSSNVATHNVMPDATEPVTSGTPVTGPNSYPFTFIMPGIYMYYCVIHGAPNGIGMFGTVTVI
;
A
#
# COMPACT_ATOMS: atom_id res chain seq x y z
N MET A 1 45.44 -13.27 34.30
CA MET A 1 46.01 -12.76 35.56
C MET A 1 44.84 -12.36 36.45
N SER A 2 44.11 -13.32 37.03
CA SER A 2 44.22 -13.75 38.43
C SER A 2 44.31 -12.59 39.43
N ALA A 3 43.19 -12.26 40.06
CA ALA A 3 43.15 -11.56 41.34
C ALA A 3 41.85 -11.91 42.09
N SER A 4 41.98 -12.84 43.03
CA SER A 4 41.34 -12.86 44.35
C SER A 4 42.49 -13.02 45.36
N PRO A 5 42.34 -12.77 46.68
CA PRO A 5 41.18 -12.33 47.46
C PRO A 5 41.53 -11.18 48.43
N SER A 6 40.57 -10.70 49.23
CA SER A 6 40.88 -10.19 50.57
C SER A 6 39.69 -10.36 51.51
N SER A 7 40.03 -10.89 52.67
CA SER A 7 39.21 -11.39 53.76
C SER A 7 38.91 -10.32 54.81
N VAL A 8 37.69 -10.38 55.34
CA VAL A 8 37.31 -10.35 56.77
C VAL A 8 37.89 -9.24 57.66
N LEU A 9 36.99 -8.42 58.22
CA LEU A 9 37.13 -7.95 59.61
C LEU A 9 35.76 -8.00 60.31
N ALA A 10 35.71 -8.71 61.43
CA ALA A 10 34.61 -8.73 62.38
C ALA A 10 34.81 -7.65 63.44
N ALA A 11 33.73 -7.00 63.91
CA ALA A 11 33.71 -6.41 65.25
C ALA A 11 32.28 -6.25 65.79
N ALA A 12 32.14 -6.61 67.05
CA ALA A 12 30.95 -6.81 67.86
C ALA A 12 30.17 -5.53 68.22
N ILE A 13 28.84 -5.69 68.22
CA ILE A 13 27.83 -5.34 69.24
C ILE A 13 28.24 -4.32 70.33
N VAL A 14 27.49 -3.21 70.38
CA VAL A 14 27.09 -2.55 71.63
C VAL A 14 25.61 -2.21 71.54
N ALA A 15 24.80 -2.82 72.40
CA ALA A 15 23.39 -2.51 72.60
C ALA A 15 23.27 -1.35 73.60
N ALA A 16 22.62 -0.25 73.19
CA ALA A 16 22.17 0.81 74.09
C ALA A 16 20.65 0.89 74.01
N GLY A 17 19.99 0.79 75.17
CA GLY A 17 18.54 0.78 75.31
C GLY A 17 17.89 2.09 74.86
N ILE A 18 16.82 1.95 74.08
CA ILE A 18 16.00 3.04 73.55
C ILE A 18 14.85 3.27 74.53
N ALA A 19 14.76 4.46 75.10
CA ALA A 19 13.53 4.99 75.67
C ALA A 19 13.25 6.33 74.97
N GLY A 20 12.50 6.27 73.88
CA GLY A 20 12.03 7.42 73.13
C GLY A 20 10.64 7.13 72.59
N CYS A 21 9.65 7.88 73.07
CA CYS A 21 8.23 7.71 72.78
C CYS A 21 7.94 7.92 71.28
N SER A 22 7.56 6.84 70.59
CA SER A 22 6.95 6.91 69.26
C SER A 22 5.45 7.20 69.42
N SER A 23 5.01 8.45 69.21
CA SER A 23 3.60 8.73 68.96
C SER A 23 3.26 8.17 67.57
N THR A 24 2.92 6.88 67.54
CA THR A 24 2.46 6.14 66.36
C THR A 24 0.99 6.48 66.09
N ASP A 25 0.66 7.76 65.97
CA ASP A 25 -0.66 8.08 65.43
C ASP A 25 -0.64 7.75 63.94
N PRO A 26 -1.50 6.82 63.48
CA PRO A 26 -1.61 6.52 62.07
C PRO A 26 -2.02 7.79 61.32
N PRO A 27 -1.53 8.02 60.09
CA PRO A 27 -2.00 9.14 59.29
C PRO A 27 -3.53 9.09 59.20
N PRO A 28 -4.22 10.24 59.27
CA PRO A 28 -5.66 10.26 59.19
C PRO A 28 -6.12 9.53 57.93
N PRO A 29 -7.22 8.76 58.00
CA PRO A 29 -7.73 8.04 56.85
C PRO A 29 -7.95 9.02 55.69
N PRO A 30 -7.70 8.61 54.44
CA PRO A 30 -8.01 9.45 53.29
C PRO A 30 -9.48 9.87 53.38
N PRO A 31 -9.81 11.13 53.04
CA PRO A 31 -11.18 11.59 53.08
C PRO A 31 -12.07 10.64 52.26
N PRO A 32 -13.30 10.35 52.73
CA PRO A 32 -14.21 9.50 51.99
C PRO A 32 -14.40 10.05 50.57
N PRO A 33 -14.57 9.18 49.54
CA PRO A 33 -14.87 9.62 48.20
C PRO A 33 -16.05 10.60 48.24
N PRO A 34 -16.03 11.71 47.47
CA PRO A 34 -17.19 12.58 47.39
C PRO A 34 -18.42 11.75 47.00
N PRO A 35 -19.61 12.04 47.58
CA PRO A 35 -20.84 11.34 47.23
C PRO A 35 -21.03 11.35 45.70
N PRO A 36 -21.58 10.28 45.10
CA PRO A 36 -22.00 10.31 43.71
C PRO A 36 -22.86 11.55 43.49
N THR A 37 -22.44 12.43 42.59
CA THR A 37 -23.22 13.61 42.25
C THR A 37 -24.53 13.15 41.62
N GLY A 38 -25.66 13.67 42.11
CA GLY A 38 -26.97 13.48 41.46
C GLY A 38 -26.99 14.06 40.04
N LEU A 39 -26.05 14.97 39.74
CA LEU A 39 -25.80 15.55 38.43
C LEU A 39 -25.24 14.52 37.44
N VAL A 40 -25.98 14.29 36.36
CA VAL A 40 -25.66 13.35 35.28
C VAL A 40 -25.78 14.07 33.94
N ILE A 41 -24.86 13.80 33.03
CA ILE A 41 -24.93 14.16 31.61
C ILE A 41 -25.06 12.90 30.77
N ALA A 42 -25.94 12.92 29.77
CA ALA A 42 -26.13 11.82 28.83
C ALA A 42 -26.42 12.35 27.42
N GLN A 43 -26.33 11.50 26.39
CA GLN A 43 -26.87 11.85 25.08
C GLN A 43 -28.39 12.03 25.17
N ALA A 44 -28.93 13.14 24.67
CA ALA A 44 -30.38 13.34 24.60
C ALA A 44 -30.99 12.52 23.45
N THR A 45 -32.31 12.31 23.43
CA THR A 45 -32.99 11.69 22.28
C THR A 45 -33.84 12.73 21.52
N PRO A 46 -33.60 12.95 20.21
CA PRO A 46 -32.45 12.50 19.42
C PRO A 46 -31.15 13.21 19.84
N SER A 47 -30.01 12.53 19.66
CA SER A 47 -28.69 13.01 20.13
C SER A 47 -27.90 13.77 19.08
N GLY A 48 -28.22 13.58 17.80
CA GLY A 48 -27.36 14.02 16.69
C GLY A 48 -26.08 13.19 16.52
N ASP A 49 -25.96 12.03 17.17
CA ASP A 49 -24.81 11.12 17.00
C ASP A 49 -24.94 10.27 15.71
N GLY A 50 -23.80 9.82 15.18
CA GLY A 50 -23.72 8.88 14.06
C GLY A 50 -24.13 9.46 12.70
N GLN A 51 -24.10 10.77 12.54
CA GLN A 51 -24.52 11.45 11.30
C GLN A 51 -23.49 11.32 10.18
N THR A 52 -23.94 11.52 8.94
CA THR A 52 -23.09 11.64 7.75
C THR A 52 -23.25 13.01 7.10
N ALA A 53 -22.15 13.59 6.61
CA ALA A 53 -22.17 14.78 5.76
C ALA A 53 -20.91 14.84 4.89
N ILE A 54 -20.85 15.79 3.96
CA ILE A 54 -19.65 16.04 3.16
C ILE A 54 -18.62 16.77 4.04
N VAL A 55 -17.32 16.51 3.82
CA VAL A 55 -16.22 17.27 4.44
C VAL A 55 -16.45 18.78 4.40
N ALA A 56 -15.99 19.50 5.43
CA ALA A 56 -16.14 20.94 5.58
C ALA A 56 -17.60 21.47 5.58
N THR A 57 -18.60 20.62 5.82
CA THR A 57 -20.02 21.03 5.93
C THR A 57 -20.57 20.80 7.34
N ALA A 58 -21.60 21.57 7.71
CA ALA A 58 -22.32 21.43 8.96
C ALA A 58 -23.15 20.13 8.95
N LEU A 59 -23.13 19.39 10.06
CA LEU A 59 -24.02 18.25 10.24
C LEU A 59 -25.50 18.71 10.21
N PRO A 60 -26.40 17.93 9.58
CA PRO A 60 -27.82 18.31 9.45
C PRO A 60 -28.54 18.49 10.78
N SER A 61 -28.17 17.71 11.80
CA SER A 61 -28.70 17.82 13.17
C SER A 61 -27.61 18.30 14.12
N GLN A 62 -28.00 19.12 15.09
CA GLN A 62 -27.10 19.52 16.17
C GLN A 62 -26.86 18.36 17.14
N LEU A 63 -25.69 18.35 17.77
CA LEU A 63 -25.41 17.47 18.90
C LEU A 63 -26.25 17.89 20.09
N ARG A 64 -26.78 16.94 20.85
CA ARG A 64 -27.65 17.19 22.00
C ARG A 64 -27.26 16.33 23.19
N VAL A 65 -27.09 16.96 24.34
CA VAL A 65 -26.94 16.29 25.63
C VAL A 65 -28.06 16.72 26.57
N GLU A 66 -28.45 15.81 27.44
CA GLU A 66 -29.38 16.07 28.53
C GLU A 66 -28.62 16.08 29.85
N VAL A 67 -28.91 17.07 30.69
CA VAL A 67 -28.36 17.21 32.03
C VAL A 67 -29.48 17.11 33.04
N THR A 68 -29.36 16.14 33.94
CA THR A 68 -30.31 15.92 35.04
C THR A 68 -29.60 15.97 36.38
N ASP A 69 -30.33 16.34 37.43
CA ASP A 69 -29.91 16.19 38.83
C ASP A 69 -30.97 15.37 39.57
N ASN A 70 -30.59 14.20 40.06
CA ASN A 70 -31.50 13.21 40.64
C ASN A 70 -32.72 12.91 39.74
N GLY A 71 -32.49 12.85 38.42
CA GLY A 71 -33.52 12.55 37.41
C GLY A 71 -34.39 13.73 36.98
N SER A 72 -34.20 14.93 37.55
CA SER A 72 -34.91 16.14 37.10
C SER A 72 -34.04 16.97 36.16
N PRO A 73 -34.58 17.55 35.07
CA PRO A 73 -33.80 18.35 34.13
C PRO A 73 -33.25 19.63 34.79
N VAL A 74 -32.00 19.99 34.46
CA VAL A 74 -31.32 21.15 35.03
C VAL A 74 -31.03 22.18 33.95
N SER A 75 -31.63 23.37 34.08
CA SER A 75 -31.37 24.51 33.20
C SER A 75 -30.17 25.36 33.66
N GLY A 76 -29.53 26.05 32.72
CA GLY A 76 -28.44 27.01 32.98
C GLY A 76 -27.07 26.38 33.26
N ARG A 77 -26.89 25.08 32.97
CA ARG A 77 -25.58 24.42 33.07
C ARG A 77 -24.82 24.60 31.76
N THR A 78 -23.65 25.22 31.83
CA THR A 78 -22.75 25.39 30.69
C THR A 78 -22.05 24.08 30.37
N VAL A 79 -22.34 23.52 29.19
CA VAL A 79 -21.66 22.37 28.62
C VAL A 79 -20.56 22.86 27.68
N ALA A 80 -19.35 22.34 27.85
CA ALA A 80 -18.22 22.61 26.95
C ALA A 80 -18.15 21.55 25.84
N TRP A 81 -17.99 21.98 24.60
CA TRP A 81 -17.91 21.11 23.43
C TRP A 81 -16.54 21.22 22.78
N ALA A 82 -16.02 20.09 22.31
CA ALA A 82 -14.77 20.05 21.56
C ALA A 82 -14.81 19.02 20.44
N THR A 83 -14.11 19.28 19.35
CA THR A 83 -13.81 18.25 18.33
C THR A 83 -12.51 17.54 18.69
N THR A 84 -12.51 16.21 18.58
CA THR A 84 -11.32 15.37 18.79
C THR A 84 -10.79 14.78 17.47
N GLY A 85 -11.57 14.84 16.38
CA GLY A 85 -11.23 14.28 15.06
C GLY A 85 -11.05 15.28 13.92
N GLY A 86 -11.19 16.59 14.17
CA GLY A 86 -11.18 17.64 13.15
C GLY A 86 -12.49 18.44 13.09
N GLY A 87 -12.53 19.48 12.26
CA GLY A 87 -13.69 20.36 12.12
C GLY A 87 -13.83 21.39 13.24
N SER A 88 -15.05 21.83 13.50
CA SER A 88 -15.35 22.81 14.54
C SER A 88 -16.74 22.62 15.13
N VAL A 89 -16.88 22.91 16.43
CA VAL A 89 -18.16 22.93 17.15
C VAL A 89 -18.43 24.31 17.72
N THR A 90 -19.71 24.58 18.04
CA THR A 90 -20.04 25.68 18.95
C THR A 90 -19.49 25.32 20.33
N ALA A 91 -18.45 26.02 20.79
CA ALA A 91 -17.58 25.57 21.88
C ALA A 91 -18.26 25.47 23.26
N SER A 92 -19.36 26.17 23.48
CA SER A 92 -20.12 26.10 24.72
C SER A 92 -21.59 26.43 24.49
N SER A 93 -22.48 25.81 25.27
CA SER A 93 -23.90 26.12 25.30
C SER A 93 -24.49 25.82 26.68
N ASP A 94 -25.46 26.62 27.12
CA ASP A 94 -26.18 26.35 28.36
C ASP A 94 -27.38 25.43 28.12
N THR A 95 -27.74 24.65 29.15
CA THR A 95 -28.96 23.83 29.12
C THR A 95 -30.23 24.67 29.19
N ASP A 96 -31.20 24.36 28.33
CA ASP A 96 -32.51 24.99 28.34
C ASP A 96 -33.42 24.51 29.50
N ALA A 97 -34.68 24.92 29.51
CA ALA A 97 -35.65 24.53 30.55
C ALA A 97 -35.95 23.02 30.59
N SER A 98 -35.68 22.30 29.50
CA SER A 98 -35.77 20.85 29.42
C SER A 98 -34.47 20.13 29.78
N GLY A 99 -33.46 20.87 30.25
CA GLY A 99 -32.15 20.32 30.61
C GLY A 99 -31.27 20.00 29.40
N ILE A 100 -31.61 20.51 28.22
CA ILE A 100 -30.89 20.17 26.99
C ILE A 100 -29.91 21.27 26.59
N ALA A 101 -28.65 20.89 26.38
CA ALA A 101 -27.64 21.71 25.73
C ALA A 101 -27.40 21.21 24.29
N THR A 102 -27.10 22.12 23.37
CA THR A 102 -26.94 21.80 21.94
C THR A 102 -25.68 22.42 21.34
N SER A 103 -25.08 21.76 20.35
CA SER A 103 -23.94 22.31 19.61
C SER A 103 -24.02 21.99 18.12
N GLN A 104 -23.81 23.00 17.29
CA GLN A 104 -23.65 22.81 15.85
C GLN A 104 -22.22 22.32 15.57
N TRP A 105 -22.11 21.16 14.92
CA TRP A 105 -20.84 20.60 14.47
C TRP A 105 -20.68 20.77 12.96
N THR A 106 -19.53 21.28 12.53
CA THR A 106 -19.04 21.28 11.15
C THR A 106 -17.88 20.30 11.02
N LEU A 107 -17.96 19.38 10.05
CA LEU A 107 -16.94 18.35 9.85
C LEU A 107 -15.61 18.95 9.35
N GLY A 108 -14.51 18.23 9.61
CA GLY A 108 -13.20 18.58 9.09
C GLY A 108 -13.08 18.40 7.56
N GLN A 109 -11.90 18.72 7.04
CA GLN A 109 -11.58 18.58 5.61
C GLN A 109 -11.19 17.15 5.23
N SER A 110 -10.95 16.25 6.20
CA SER A 110 -10.59 14.86 5.93
C SER A 110 -11.81 13.95 5.96
N ALA A 111 -11.99 13.16 4.91
CA ALA A 111 -13.02 12.12 4.83
C ALA A 111 -12.75 10.98 5.83
N GLY A 112 -13.80 10.31 6.26
CA GLY A 112 -13.75 9.24 7.26
C GLY A 112 -14.42 9.61 8.59
N LEU A 113 -14.14 8.80 9.62
CA LEU A 113 -14.74 8.96 10.94
C LEU A 113 -14.16 10.18 11.66
N GLN A 114 -15.06 11.03 12.16
CA GLN A 114 -14.79 12.24 12.91
C GLN A 114 -15.42 12.10 14.30
N SER A 115 -14.85 12.77 15.31
CA SER A 115 -15.32 12.69 16.69
C SER A 115 -15.41 14.06 17.36
N ALA A 116 -16.38 14.19 18.26
CA ALA A 116 -16.58 15.34 19.13
C ALA A 116 -16.98 14.87 20.54
N SER A 117 -16.86 15.77 21.52
CA SER A 117 -17.24 15.49 22.91
C SER A 117 -17.96 16.66 23.56
N ALA A 118 -18.79 16.32 24.55
CA ALA A 118 -19.45 17.24 25.46
C ALA A 118 -18.97 16.99 26.89
N THR A 119 -18.51 18.02 27.57
CA THR A 119 -17.94 17.94 28.91
C THR A 119 -18.72 18.83 29.87
N LEU A 120 -19.12 18.26 31.00
CA LEU A 120 -19.69 18.97 32.13
C LEU A 120 -18.98 18.52 33.41
N SER A 121 -18.15 19.40 33.98
CA SER A 121 -17.34 19.09 35.16
C SER A 121 -18.20 18.68 36.35
N GLY A 122 -17.86 17.56 36.97
CA GLY A 122 -18.56 17.05 38.15
C GLY A 122 -19.90 16.37 37.84
N ALA A 123 -20.26 16.15 36.57
CA ALA A 123 -21.41 15.33 36.20
C ALA A 123 -20.98 13.87 35.94
N GLY A 124 -21.77 12.91 36.43
CA GLY A 124 -21.63 11.51 36.03
C GLY A 124 -21.89 11.34 34.52
N GLY A 125 -21.10 10.52 33.84
CA GLY A 125 -21.18 10.32 32.39
C GLY A 125 -20.36 11.30 31.54
N SER A 126 -19.77 12.35 32.13
CA SER A 126 -18.89 13.26 31.42
C SER A 126 -17.49 12.65 31.20
N PRO A 127 -16.85 12.80 30.02
CA PRO A 127 -17.39 13.42 28.80
C PRO A 127 -18.26 12.46 27.99
N ILE A 128 -19.26 13.01 27.30
CA ILE A 128 -20.07 12.29 26.32
C ILE A 128 -19.42 12.37 24.95
N GLY A 129 -19.20 11.22 24.31
CA GLY A 129 -18.66 11.13 22.96
C GLY A 129 -19.74 11.18 21.87
N PHE A 130 -19.37 11.74 20.74
CA PHE A 130 -20.14 11.75 19.49
C PHE A 130 -19.22 11.37 18.32
N THR A 131 -19.82 10.74 17.32
CA THR A 131 -19.18 10.33 16.08
C THR A 131 -19.97 10.84 14.88
N ALA A 132 -19.27 11.11 13.79
CA ALA A 132 -19.88 11.40 12.50
C ALA A 132 -18.96 10.92 11.38
N SER A 133 -19.53 10.58 10.23
CA SER A 133 -18.75 10.15 9.06
C SER A 133 -18.73 11.24 7.99
N ALA A 134 -17.55 11.75 7.68
CA ALA A 134 -17.32 12.68 6.59
C ALA A 134 -17.14 11.93 5.26
N SER A 135 -17.99 12.21 4.28
CA SER A 135 -17.78 11.77 2.89
C SER A 135 -16.92 12.80 2.15
N ALA A 136 -16.09 12.34 1.21
CA ALA A 136 -15.35 13.24 0.33
C ALA A 136 -16.29 14.19 -0.41
N GLY A 137 -15.78 15.37 -0.78
CA GLY A 137 -16.46 16.32 -1.63
C GLY A 137 -16.63 15.84 -3.06
N ALA A 138 -17.09 16.75 -3.92
CA ALA A 138 -17.10 16.48 -5.36
C ALA A 138 -15.67 16.25 -5.87
N ALA A 139 -15.50 15.32 -6.79
CA ALA A 139 -14.23 15.08 -7.46
C ALA A 139 -13.73 16.35 -8.14
N ALA A 140 -12.47 16.68 -7.92
CA ALA A 140 -11.85 17.92 -8.40
C ALA A 140 -10.61 17.65 -9.27
N SER A 141 -9.87 16.57 -9.00
CA SER A 141 -8.62 16.26 -9.68
C SER A 141 -8.44 14.77 -9.98
N ILE A 142 -7.67 14.48 -11.02
CA ILE A 142 -7.12 13.16 -11.34
C ILE A 142 -5.60 13.27 -11.40
N ALA A 143 -4.91 12.32 -10.79
CA ALA A 143 -3.45 12.25 -10.76
C ALA A 143 -2.98 10.79 -10.79
N GLN A 144 -1.69 10.56 -11.02
CA GLN A 144 -1.11 9.22 -10.87
C GLN A 144 -1.15 8.80 -9.38
N ALA A 145 -1.53 7.56 -9.10
CA ALA A 145 -1.45 7.01 -7.73
C ALA A 145 0.01 6.72 -7.33
N THR A 146 0.27 6.37 -6.07
CA THR A 146 1.59 5.88 -5.65
C THR A 146 1.45 4.50 -5.03
N PRO A 147 1.94 3.43 -5.68
CA PRO A 147 2.59 3.37 -6.99
C PRO A 147 1.60 3.50 -8.17
N SER A 148 2.06 4.07 -9.30
CA SER A 148 1.21 4.31 -10.49
C SER A 148 1.38 3.29 -11.62
N GLY A 149 2.47 2.52 -11.61
CA GLY A 149 2.86 1.69 -12.77
C GLY A 149 3.38 2.48 -13.98
N ASP A 150 3.64 3.78 -13.85
CA ASP A 150 4.22 4.59 -14.94
C ASP A 150 5.68 4.21 -15.25
N GLY A 151 6.11 4.45 -16.49
CA GLY A 151 7.49 4.28 -16.94
C GLY A 151 7.95 2.83 -17.13
N GLN A 152 7.00 1.89 -17.22
CA GLN A 152 7.32 0.48 -17.38
C GLN A 152 7.91 0.15 -18.75
N SER A 153 8.71 -0.92 -18.79
CA SER A 153 9.20 -1.50 -20.04
C SER A 153 8.84 -2.98 -20.10
N GLY A 154 8.60 -3.48 -21.31
CA GLY A 154 8.34 -4.89 -21.55
C GLY A 154 8.59 -5.26 -22.99
N ILE A 155 8.59 -6.56 -23.27
CA ILE A 155 8.73 -7.06 -24.64
C ILE A 155 7.43 -6.83 -25.41
N VAL A 156 7.52 -6.53 -26.71
CA VAL A 156 6.36 -6.47 -27.61
C VAL A 156 5.41 -7.66 -27.43
N ASN A 157 4.11 -7.44 -27.57
CA ASN A 157 3.05 -8.46 -27.38
C ASN A 157 2.95 -9.08 -25.97
N THR A 158 3.61 -8.52 -24.96
CA THR A 158 3.51 -9.00 -23.56
C THR A 158 2.75 -8.01 -22.67
N VAL A 159 2.25 -8.53 -21.56
CA VAL A 159 1.59 -7.73 -20.51
C VAL A 159 2.65 -7.12 -19.62
N LEU A 160 2.52 -5.82 -19.31
CA LEU A 160 3.38 -5.16 -18.33
C LEU A 160 3.13 -5.68 -16.92
N ALA A 161 4.17 -5.71 -16.10
CA ALA A 161 4.14 -6.37 -14.79
C ALA A 161 3.18 -5.71 -13.79
N ASN A 162 3.07 -4.38 -13.83
CA ASN A 162 2.22 -3.60 -12.94
C ASN A 162 1.07 -2.95 -13.72
N PRO A 163 -0.12 -2.81 -13.12
CA PRO A 163 -1.18 -2.00 -13.69
C PRO A 163 -0.81 -0.52 -13.70
N LEU A 164 -1.40 0.24 -14.62
CA LEU A 164 -1.46 1.69 -14.49
C LEU A 164 -2.57 2.06 -13.51
N VAL A 165 -2.31 3.00 -12.60
CA VAL A 165 -3.24 3.36 -11.52
C VAL A 165 -3.42 4.89 -11.44
N ALA A 166 -4.65 5.33 -11.69
CA ALA A 166 -5.07 6.72 -11.53
C ALA A 166 -5.82 6.90 -10.22
N ARG A 167 -5.57 8.00 -9.52
CA ARG A 167 -6.27 8.41 -8.30
C ARG A 167 -7.09 9.67 -8.56
N VAL A 168 -8.36 9.63 -8.16
CA VAL A 168 -9.28 10.77 -8.18
C VAL A 168 -9.51 11.26 -6.77
N ALA A 169 -9.42 12.57 -6.58
CA ALA A 169 -9.60 13.21 -5.28
C ALA A 169 -10.49 14.46 -5.36
N ASP A 170 -11.03 14.86 -4.21
CA ASP A 170 -11.71 16.14 -4.04
C ASP A 170 -10.70 17.29 -3.86
N GLN A 171 -11.21 18.51 -3.66
CA GLN A 171 -10.40 19.71 -3.46
C GLN A 171 -9.51 19.70 -2.20
N PHE A 172 -9.74 18.77 -1.26
CA PHE A 172 -8.99 18.59 -0.02
C PHE A 172 -8.11 17.33 -0.05
N ASP A 173 -7.92 16.74 -1.24
CA ASP A 173 -7.17 15.51 -1.47
C ASP A 173 -7.79 14.27 -0.81
N ASN A 174 -9.10 14.27 -0.55
CA ASN A 174 -9.79 13.04 -0.12
C ASN A 174 -10.10 12.16 -1.33
N PRO A 175 -9.94 10.83 -1.22
CA PRO A 175 -10.27 9.92 -2.30
C PRO A 175 -11.77 9.93 -2.62
N VAL A 176 -12.10 10.02 -3.91
CA VAL A 176 -13.50 10.00 -4.37
C VAL A 176 -13.79 8.70 -5.12
N SER A 177 -14.70 7.91 -4.55
CA SER A 177 -15.16 6.64 -5.11
C SER A 177 -16.21 6.84 -6.21
N GLY A 178 -16.31 5.88 -7.13
CA GLY A 178 -17.34 5.82 -8.15
C GLY A 178 -17.12 6.74 -9.35
N VAL A 179 -15.99 7.43 -9.45
CA VAL A 179 -15.68 8.33 -10.56
C VAL A 179 -15.20 7.53 -11.77
N SER A 180 -15.78 7.76 -12.94
CA SER A 180 -15.40 7.04 -14.16
C SER A 180 -14.05 7.53 -14.70
N VAL A 181 -13.17 6.56 -15.01
CA VAL A 181 -11.88 6.75 -15.68
C VAL A 181 -11.87 5.90 -16.95
N MET A 182 -11.63 6.54 -18.09
CA MET A 182 -11.50 5.90 -19.40
C MET A 182 -10.03 5.87 -19.81
N TRP A 183 -9.56 4.73 -20.29
CA TRP A 183 -8.16 4.51 -20.68
C TRP A 183 -8.05 4.39 -22.21
N THR A 184 -7.07 5.08 -22.79
CA THR A 184 -6.84 5.04 -24.25
C THR A 184 -5.36 4.89 -24.59
N SER A 185 -5.07 4.15 -25.65
CA SER A 185 -3.74 4.06 -26.24
C SER A 185 -3.85 3.73 -27.73
N GLY A 186 -2.92 4.25 -28.54
CA GLY A 186 -2.82 3.91 -29.96
C GLY A 186 -1.93 2.70 -30.27
N MET A 187 -1.12 2.25 -29.30
CA MET A 187 -0.06 1.25 -29.52
C MET A 187 -0.11 0.07 -28.53
N ALA A 188 -1.11 0.04 -27.65
CA ALA A 188 -1.29 -1.00 -26.64
C ALA A 188 -2.78 -1.32 -26.45
N THR A 189 -3.06 -2.53 -25.96
CA THR A 189 -4.40 -2.96 -25.54
C THR A 189 -4.54 -2.77 -24.03
N LEU A 190 -5.67 -2.23 -23.58
CA LEU A 190 -5.92 -1.87 -22.18
C LEU A 190 -7.08 -2.69 -21.64
N MET A 191 -6.89 -3.35 -20.48
CA MET A 191 -7.93 -4.16 -19.87
C MET A 191 -7.98 -3.97 -18.34
N PRO A 192 -9.09 -3.45 -17.79
CA PRO A 192 -10.24 -2.90 -18.52
C PRO A 192 -9.92 -1.56 -19.21
N ALA A 193 -10.60 -1.22 -20.31
CA ALA A 193 -10.44 0.08 -20.99
C ALA A 193 -11.21 1.23 -20.30
N SER A 194 -12.04 0.92 -19.31
CA SER A 194 -12.71 1.89 -18.44
C SER A 194 -13.06 1.27 -17.10
N GLY A 195 -13.09 2.05 -16.03
CA GLY A 195 -13.54 1.60 -14.73
C GLY A 195 -13.92 2.77 -13.82
N ASN A 196 -14.66 2.49 -12.75
CA ASN A 196 -14.96 3.46 -11.72
C ASN A 196 -13.91 3.36 -10.60
N THR A 197 -13.57 4.48 -9.98
CA THR A 197 -12.67 4.49 -8.82
C THR A 197 -13.26 3.70 -7.64
N ALA A 198 -12.42 2.97 -6.92
CA ALA A 198 -12.79 2.26 -5.70
C ALA A 198 -12.88 3.21 -4.49
N SER A 199 -13.11 2.66 -3.29
CA SER A 199 -13.22 3.44 -2.04
C SER A 199 -11.96 4.24 -1.69
N ASN A 200 -10.80 3.82 -2.17
CA ASN A 200 -9.53 4.54 -2.04
C ASN A 200 -9.33 5.60 -3.14
N GLY A 201 -10.32 5.85 -3.99
CA GLY A 201 -10.27 6.83 -5.06
C GLY A 201 -9.47 6.37 -6.28
N GLU A 202 -9.09 5.09 -6.37
CA GLU A 202 -8.23 4.60 -7.44
C GLU A 202 -8.98 3.76 -8.48
N ALA A 203 -8.61 3.94 -9.74
CA ALA A 203 -8.99 3.07 -10.86
C ALA A 203 -7.73 2.58 -11.56
N GLN A 204 -7.78 1.36 -12.12
CA GLN A 204 -6.59 0.73 -12.69
C GLN A 204 -6.88 0.03 -14.03
N THR A 205 -5.83 -0.13 -14.85
CA THR A 205 -5.85 -0.93 -16.07
C THR A 205 -4.55 -1.71 -16.26
N MET A 206 -4.62 -2.91 -16.81
CA MET A 206 -3.45 -3.65 -17.28
C MET A 206 -3.15 -3.29 -18.73
N VAL A 207 -1.85 -3.19 -19.05
CA VAL A 207 -1.37 -2.84 -20.39
C VAL A 207 -0.76 -4.05 -21.06
N THR A 208 -1.28 -4.43 -22.22
CA THR A 208 -0.63 -5.37 -23.14
C THR A 208 0.02 -4.55 -24.26
N LEU A 209 1.35 -4.63 -24.35
CA LEU A 209 2.13 -3.91 -25.37
C LEU A 209 1.77 -4.43 -26.77
N GLY A 210 1.72 -3.54 -27.76
CA GLY A 210 1.56 -3.91 -29.16
C GLY A 210 2.83 -4.57 -29.75
N GLY A 211 2.74 -4.94 -31.03
CA GLY A 211 3.82 -5.62 -31.76
C GLY A 211 4.96 -4.71 -32.23
N THR A 212 4.87 -3.39 -32.01
CA THR A 212 5.88 -2.43 -32.47
C THR A 212 6.69 -1.92 -31.28
N ALA A 213 8.01 -2.03 -31.36
CA ALA A 213 8.89 -1.48 -30.34
C ALA A 213 8.92 0.05 -30.38
N GLY A 214 9.10 0.66 -29.21
CA GLY A 214 9.16 2.11 -29.05
C GLY A 214 8.45 2.62 -27.80
N ALA A 215 8.42 3.94 -27.66
CA ALA A 215 7.67 4.60 -26.61
C ALA A 215 6.16 4.53 -26.87
N ILE A 216 5.39 4.30 -25.81
CA ILE A 216 3.93 4.26 -25.82
C ILE A 216 3.44 5.28 -24.81
N ILE A 217 2.47 6.09 -25.24
CA ILE A 217 1.69 6.95 -24.35
C ILE A 217 0.31 6.31 -24.13
N ILE A 218 -0.10 6.26 -22.87
CA ILE A 218 -1.42 5.82 -22.44
C ILE A 218 -2.07 6.98 -21.69
N GLN A 219 -3.33 7.28 -21.98
CA GLN A 219 -4.05 8.38 -21.35
C GLN A 219 -5.20 7.87 -20.49
N ALA A 220 -5.30 8.37 -19.26
CA ALA A 220 -6.48 8.22 -18.40
C ALA A 220 -7.33 9.50 -18.45
N MET A 221 -8.61 9.36 -18.80
CA MET A 221 -9.54 10.46 -19.02
C MET A 221 -10.69 10.42 -18.02
N SER A 222 -11.04 11.57 -17.46
CA SER A 222 -12.21 11.77 -16.62
C SER A 222 -12.72 13.21 -16.80
N THR A 223 -13.94 13.35 -17.31
CA THR A 223 -14.49 14.64 -17.74
C THR A 223 -14.58 15.63 -16.59
N GLY A 224 -14.06 16.84 -16.79
CA GLY A 224 -14.19 17.96 -15.86
C GLY A 224 -13.22 17.94 -14.68
N LEU A 225 -12.34 16.93 -14.57
CA LEU A 225 -11.31 16.90 -13.54
C LEU A 225 -10.04 17.63 -13.98
N SER A 226 -9.45 18.39 -13.07
CA SER A 226 -8.11 18.95 -13.26
C SER A 226 -7.08 17.82 -13.39
N GLY A 227 -6.18 17.92 -14.36
CA GLY A 227 -5.20 16.86 -14.67
C GLY A 227 -5.68 15.82 -15.69
N SER A 228 -6.88 15.96 -16.25
CA SER A 228 -7.35 15.11 -17.35
C SER A 228 -7.12 15.76 -18.73
N PRO A 229 -6.61 15.02 -19.74
CA PRO A 229 -6.11 13.64 -19.67
C PRO A 229 -4.83 13.54 -18.83
N LEU A 230 -4.70 12.44 -18.09
CA LEU A 230 -3.52 12.08 -17.32
C LEU A 230 -2.67 11.10 -18.13
N ASP A 231 -1.45 11.47 -18.45
CA ASP A 231 -0.55 10.66 -19.26
C ASP A 231 0.27 9.67 -18.43
N TYR A 232 0.47 8.49 -19.02
CA TYR A 232 1.40 7.44 -18.59
C TYR A 232 2.28 7.08 -19.78
N SER A 233 3.48 6.62 -19.47
CA SER A 233 4.50 6.17 -20.40
C SER A 233 4.80 4.69 -20.21
N ALA A 234 5.03 4.01 -21.33
CA ALA A 234 5.59 2.67 -21.35
C ALA A 234 6.57 2.55 -22.51
N THR A 235 7.48 1.57 -22.45
CA THR A 235 8.39 1.25 -23.55
C THR A 235 8.22 -0.20 -23.98
N ALA A 236 7.83 -0.41 -25.23
CA ALA A 236 7.87 -1.71 -25.86
C ALA A 236 9.28 -1.96 -26.41
N GLN A 237 9.90 -3.05 -25.98
CA GLN A 237 11.22 -3.48 -26.43
C GLN A 237 11.07 -4.56 -27.49
N ALA A 238 11.83 -4.42 -28.58
CA ALA A 238 11.91 -5.46 -29.60
C ALA A 238 12.60 -6.70 -29.02
N LEU A 239 12.16 -7.87 -29.46
CA LEU A 239 12.94 -9.09 -29.26
C LEU A 239 14.19 -9.07 -30.13
N PRO A 240 15.31 -9.62 -29.64
CA PRO A 240 16.52 -9.70 -30.45
C PRO A 240 16.29 -10.62 -31.65
N MET A 241 16.78 -10.20 -32.82
CA MET A 241 16.82 -11.01 -34.04
C MET A 241 18.12 -11.80 -34.18
N ALA A 242 19.11 -11.52 -33.33
CA ALA A 242 20.36 -12.25 -33.29
C ALA A 242 20.85 -12.34 -31.84
N VAL A 243 21.23 -13.54 -31.40
CA VAL A 243 21.85 -13.79 -30.10
C VAL A 243 23.03 -14.72 -30.28
N THR A 244 24.12 -14.47 -29.55
CA THR A 244 25.28 -15.37 -29.52
C THR A 244 25.30 -16.13 -28.19
N VAL A 245 25.42 -17.45 -28.26
CA VAL A 245 25.63 -18.34 -27.12
C VAL A 245 27.09 -18.81 -27.16
N GLN A 246 27.86 -18.50 -26.13
CA GLN A 246 29.21 -19.01 -25.97
C GLN A 246 29.16 -20.47 -25.54
N VAL A 247 29.97 -21.31 -26.20
CA VAL A 247 30.15 -22.71 -25.88
C VAL A 247 31.52 -22.84 -25.23
N VAL A 248 31.55 -22.89 -23.89
CA VAL A 248 32.78 -22.84 -23.08
C VAL A 248 32.58 -23.59 -21.77
N ASP A 249 33.66 -24.13 -21.20
CA ASP A 249 33.69 -24.68 -19.83
C ASP A 249 32.52 -25.64 -19.50
N ASN A 250 32.20 -26.54 -20.43
CA ASN A 250 31.07 -27.48 -20.33
C ASN A 250 29.71 -26.79 -20.10
N SER A 251 29.52 -25.60 -20.65
CA SER A 251 28.32 -24.77 -20.49
C SER A 251 27.95 -24.01 -21.77
N PHE A 252 26.67 -23.68 -21.90
CA PHE A 252 26.13 -22.73 -22.88
C PHE A 252 25.85 -21.41 -22.17
N GLN A 253 26.40 -20.29 -22.67
CA GLN A 253 26.32 -19.00 -22.00
C GLN A 253 25.87 -17.88 -22.96
N PRO A 254 24.70 -17.26 -22.73
CA PRO A 254 23.70 -17.64 -21.73
C PRO A 254 23.10 -19.03 -22.00
N GLN A 255 22.62 -19.67 -20.94
CA GLN A 255 22.01 -21.00 -21.02
C GLN A 255 20.65 -20.95 -21.74
N ASP A 256 19.85 -19.94 -21.41
CA ASP A 256 18.54 -19.71 -22.00
C ASP A 256 18.54 -18.38 -22.77
N VAL A 257 17.93 -18.39 -23.96
CA VAL A 257 17.78 -17.21 -24.80
C VAL A 257 16.36 -17.09 -25.30
N THR A 258 15.88 -15.86 -25.45
CA THR A 258 14.61 -15.56 -26.11
C THR A 258 14.89 -14.68 -27.32
N ILE A 259 14.38 -15.07 -28.48
CA ILE A 259 14.50 -14.34 -29.75
C ILE A 259 13.13 -14.22 -30.41
N ALA A 260 12.96 -13.28 -31.34
CA ALA A 260 11.74 -13.24 -32.13
C ALA A 260 11.76 -14.30 -33.24
N VAL A 261 10.57 -14.70 -33.72
CA VAL A 261 10.42 -15.53 -34.93
C VAL A 261 11.21 -14.93 -36.10
N GLY A 262 12.03 -15.76 -36.76
CA GLY A 262 12.98 -15.36 -37.79
C GLY A 262 14.37 -15.01 -37.27
N GLY A 263 14.58 -15.05 -35.95
CA GLY A 263 15.87 -14.73 -35.32
C GLY A 263 16.90 -15.85 -35.42
N THR A 264 18.18 -15.48 -35.35
CA THR A 264 19.31 -16.40 -35.41
C THR A 264 19.98 -16.54 -34.04
N VAL A 265 20.16 -17.77 -33.57
CA VAL A 265 21.10 -18.06 -32.47
C VAL A 265 22.41 -18.53 -33.08
N THR A 266 23.52 -17.92 -32.67
CA THR A 266 24.87 -18.33 -33.06
C THR A 266 25.58 -18.95 -31.87
N TRP A 267 25.85 -20.24 -31.92
CA TRP A 267 26.72 -20.90 -30.96
C TRP A 267 28.17 -20.65 -31.36
N ASN A 268 28.95 -20.03 -30.47
CA ASN A 268 30.34 -19.66 -30.70
C ASN A 268 31.25 -20.44 -29.76
N TRP A 269 32.14 -21.25 -30.32
CA TRP A 269 33.25 -21.88 -29.61
C TRP A 269 34.45 -20.93 -29.75
N PRO A 270 34.83 -20.17 -28.70
CA PRO A 270 35.98 -19.29 -28.78
C PRO A 270 37.28 -20.09 -28.90
N SER A 271 38.36 -19.45 -29.36
CA SER A 271 39.68 -20.09 -29.49
C SER A 271 40.27 -20.62 -28.19
N SER A 272 39.78 -20.14 -27.04
CA SER A 272 40.14 -20.65 -25.71
C SER A 272 39.46 -21.99 -25.39
N ASN A 273 38.43 -22.39 -26.13
CA ASN A 273 37.74 -23.65 -25.88
C ASN A 273 38.51 -24.84 -26.47
N VAL A 274 39.22 -25.53 -25.58
CA VAL A 274 39.98 -26.76 -25.87
C VAL A 274 39.16 -28.03 -25.72
N ALA A 275 37.98 -27.96 -25.10
CA ALA A 275 37.07 -29.09 -24.95
C ALA A 275 36.19 -29.24 -26.20
N THR A 276 35.77 -30.47 -26.48
CA THR A 276 34.89 -30.76 -27.61
C THR A 276 33.43 -30.64 -27.21
N HIS A 277 32.64 -29.90 -27.99
CA HIS A 277 31.19 -29.80 -27.76
C HIS A 277 30.44 -29.77 -29.08
N ASN A 278 29.14 -30.02 -29.00
CA ASN A 278 28.19 -29.81 -30.08
C ASN A 278 26.88 -29.25 -29.51
N VAL A 279 26.00 -28.85 -30.41
CA VAL A 279 24.60 -28.52 -30.14
C VAL A 279 23.79 -29.65 -30.74
N MET A 280 23.06 -30.39 -29.91
CA MET A 280 22.19 -31.48 -30.32
C MET A 280 20.78 -31.22 -29.78
N PRO A 281 19.72 -31.42 -30.57
CA PRO A 281 18.37 -31.13 -30.13
C PRO A 281 17.89 -32.19 -29.13
N ASP A 282 17.10 -31.77 -28.14
CA ASP A 282 16.48 -32.66 -27.14
C ASP A 282 15.24 -33.40 -27.72
N ALA A 283 14.62 -32.81 -28.74
CA ALA A 283 13.52 -33.38 -29.52
C ALA A 283 13.93 -33.58 -30.99
N THR A 284 13.01 -34.00 -31.87
CA THR A 284 13.25 -34.20 -33.33
C THR A 284 13.44 -32.89 -34.12
N GLU A 285 13.77 -31.80 -33.43
CA GLU A 285 13.85 -30.45 -33.96
C GLU A 285 15.21 -30.20 -34.66
N PRO A 286 15.31 -29.21 -35.57
CA PRO A 286 16.41 -29.10 -36.56
C PRO A 286 17.77 -28.61 -36.02
N VAL A 287 17.93 -28.38 -34.72
CA VAL A 287 19.11 -27.68 -34.17
C VAL A 287 20.27 -28.65 -33.92
N THR A 288 21.01 -29.02 -34.98
CA THR A 288 22.23 -29.82 -34.83
C THR A 288 23.47 -29.16 -35.44
N SER A 289 24.52 -28.98 -34.63
CA SER A 289 25.84 -28.55 -35.13
C SER A 289 26.68 -29.73 -35.66
N GLY A 290 26.13 -30.94 -35.70
CA GLY A 290 26.84 -32.16 -36.10
C GLY A 290 27.72 -32.77 -34.99
N THR A 291 28.85 -33.35 -35.39
CA THR A 291 29.80 -34.00 -34.47
C THR A 291 30.48 -32.99 -33.54
N PRO A 292 30.90 -33.39 -32.33
CA PRO A 292 31.63 -32.52 -31.41
C PRO A 292 32.91 -31.91 -32.01
N VAL A 293 33.13 -30.63 -31.72
CA VAL A 293 34.22 -29.79 -32.24
C VAL A 293 34.86 -28.97 -31.12
N THR A 294 36.13 -28.60 -31.29
CA THR A 294 36.83 -27.61 -30.45
C THR A 294 36.71 -26.20 -31.07
N GLY A 295 37.12 -25.18 -30.33
CA GLY A 295 37.26 -23.83 -30.89
C GLY A 295 38.53 -23.64 -31.74
N PRO A 296 38.60 -22.56 -32.54
CA PRO A 296 37.52 -21.62 -32.83
C PRO A 296 36.50 -22.24 -33.82
N ASN A 297 35.21 -22.09 -33.52
CA ASN A 297 34.14 -22.52 -34.41
C ASN A 297 32.85 -21.72 -34.16
N SER A 298 31.94 -21.70 -35.12
CA SER A 298 30.63 -21.06 -34.97
C SER A 298 29.55 -21.82 -35.73
N TYR A 299 28.35 -21.91 -35.14
CA TYR A 299 27.18 -22.50 -35.76
C TYR A 299 25.99 -21.54 -35.64
N PRO A 300 25.56 -20.87 -36.73
CA PRO A 300 24.32 -20.09 -36.74
C PRO A 300 23.12 -20.97 -37.10
N PHE A 301 22.00 -20.78 -36.41
CA PHE A 301 20.71 -21.38 -36.77
C PHE A 301 19.58 -20.35 -36.67
N THR A 302 18.76 -20.26 -37.71
CA THR A 302 17.60 -19.36 -37.76
C THR A 302 16.32 -20.10 -37.44
N PHE A 303 15.60 -19.61 -36.43
CA PHE A 303 14.34 -20.19 -35.99
C PHE A 303 13.17 -19.48 -36.66
N ILE A 304 12.40 -20.19 -37.47
CA ILE A 304 11.28 -19.61 -38.26
C ILE A 304 9.90 -20.00 -37.74
N MET A 305 9.84 -20.84 -36.71
CA MET A 305 8.59 -21.22 -36.05
C MET A 305 8.66 -20.82 -34.58
N PRO A 306 7.57 -20.32 -33.99
CA PRO A 306 7.51 -20.07 -32.56
C PRO A 306 7.55 -21.41 -31.80
N GLY A 307 8.17 -21.41 -30.63
CA GLY A 307 8.33 -22.62 -29.83
C GLY A 307 9.45 -22.53 -28.82
N ILE A 308 9.56 -23.59 -28.02
CA ILE A 308 10.65 -23.78 -27.06
C ILE A 308 11.53 -24.91 -27.59
N TYR A 309 12.80 -24.60 -27.85
CA TYR A 309 13.78 -25.51 -28.41
C TYR A 309 14.86 -25.81 -27.37
N MET A 310 14.80 -27.00 -26.79
CA MET A 310 15.85 -27.49 -25.88
C MET A 310 16.95 -28.18 -26.67
N TYR A 311 18.19 -27.97 -26.25
CA TYR A 311 19.38 -28.58 -26.84
C TYR A 311 20.42 -28.90 -25.78
N TYR A 312 21.32 -29.83 -26.08
CA TYR A 312 22.36 -30.29 -25.18
C TYR A 312 23.66 -30.63 -25.91
N CYS A 313 24.75 -30.76 -25.18
CA CYS A 313 26.01 -31.31 -25.69
C CYS A 313 26.06 -32.82 -25.43
N VAL A 314 26.32 -33.63 -26.46
CA VAL A 314 26.28 -35.11 -26.33
C VAL A 314 27.40 -35.70 -25.46
N ILE A 315 28.47 -34.93 -25.20
CA ILE A 315 29.59 -35.36 -24.35
C ILE A 315 29.35 -34.99 -22.88
N HIS A 316 28.87 -33.77 -22.65
CA HIS A 316 28.82 -33.15 -21.32
C HIS A 316 27.39 -32.99 -20.79
N GLY A 317 26.39 -33.45 -21.54
CA GLY A 317 24.98 -33.37 -21.19
C GLY A 317 24.18 -34.52 -21.80
N ALA A 318 22.87 -34.50 -21.53
CA ALA A 318 21.91 -35.47 -22.02
C ALA A 318 20.52 -34.82 -22.15
N PRO A 319 19.58 -35.48 -22.87
CA PRO A 319 18.19 -35.06 -22.98
C PRO A 319 17.52 -34.70 -21.64
N ASN A 320 16.49 -33.86 -21.70
CA ASN A 320 15.69 -33.35 -20.59
C ASN A 320 16.46 -32.47 -19.60
N GLY A 321 17.36 -31.63 -20.11
CA GLY A 321 18.07 -30.63 -19.30
C GLY A 321 19.12 -31.21 -18.35
N ILE A 322 19.78 -32.29 -18.72
CA ILE A 322 20.83 -32.92 -17.90
C ILE A 322 22.20 -32.41 -18.33
N GLY A 323 23.02 -31.93 -17.38
CA GLY A 323 24.41 -31.52 -17.62
C GLY A 323 24.51 -30.24 -18.46
N MET A 324 25.28 -30.29 -19.55
CA MET A 324 25.42 -29.16 -20.48
C MET A 324 24.22 -29.09 -21.45
N PHE A 325 23.26 -28.21 -21.14
CA PHE A 325 22.06 -27.96 -21.93
C PHE A 325 21.73 -26.47 -22.03
N GLY A 326 20.85 -26.10 -22.96
CA GLY A 326 20.29 -24.75 -23.07
C GLY A 326 18.93 -24.74 -23.76
N THR A 327 18.27 -23.58 -23.71
CA THR A 327 16.92 -23.37 -24.26
C THR A 327 16.88 -22.16 -25.18
N VAL A 328 16.24 -22.29 -26.34
CA VAL A 328 15.84 -21.14 -27.17
C VAL A 328 14.31 -21.03 -27.12
N THR A 329 13.81 -19.91 -26.61
CA THR A 329 12.39 -19.55 -26.71
C THR A 329 12.19 -18.60 -27.89
N VAL A 330 11.29 -18.95 -28.80
CA VAL A 330 10.99 -18.20 -30.01
C VAL A 330 9.53 -17.75 -29.94
N ILE A 331 9.30 -16.44 -29.88
CA ILE A 331 7.97 -15.82 -29.73
C ILE A 331 7.77 -14.65 -30.68
#